data_AF-A0A6J2XYZ3-F1
#
_entry.id   AF-A0A6J2XYZ3-F1
#
_cell.length_a   1.000
_cell.length_b   1.000
_cell.length_c   1.000
_cell.angle_alpha   90.00
_cell.angle_beta   90.00
_cell.angle_gamma   90.00
#
_symmetry.space_group_name_H-M   'P 1'
#
loop_
_entity.id
_entity.type
_entity.pdbx_description
1 polymer ?
#
loop_
_entity_poly.entity_id
_entity_poly.type
_entity_poly.pdbx_seq_one_letter_code
_entity_poly.pdbx_strand_id
1 'polypeptide(L)'
;MSTLAPYQLNNTRKAQQDIVFFNRVPKVGSQTLMELLRRLSIRNEFGFHQDRVQRVETIRLAPEDQAVLSGLVSSYEPPSVYIKHVCFTNVSSFGLPEPIYINLVRDPVERVISWYYYVRAPWYYVERKIAFPDIPLPDPKWLKKVI
;
A
#
# COMPACT_ATOMS: atom_id res chain seq x y z
N MET A 1 -11.31 9.11 32.14
CA MET A 1 -11.22 9.00 30.67
C MET A 1 -10.53 10.26 30.18
N SER A 2 -9.34 10.16 29.59
CA SER A 2 -8.68 11.32 28.99
C SER A 2 -9.54 11.81 27.82
N THR A 3 -9.93 13.08 27.87
CA THR A 3 -10.69 13.74 26.80
C THR A 3 -9.82 13.78 25.54
N LEU A 4 -10.21 13.03 24.52
CA LEU A 4 -9.53 12.99 23.22
C LEU A 4 -9.77 14.31 22.48
N ALA A 5 -8.91 15.31 22.69
CA ALA A 5 -8.96 16.55 21.93
C ALA A 5 -8.47 16.31 20.50
N PRO A 6 -9.24 16.63 19.44
CA PRO A 6 -8.84 16.36 18.04
C PRO A 6 -7.47 16.93 17.66
N TYR A 7 -7.12 18.09 18.21
CA TYR A 7 -5.82 18.73 17.97
C TYR A 7 -4.62 17.93 18.48
N GLN A 8 -4.82 17.12 19.52
CA GLN A 8 -3.78 16.25 20.10
C GLN A 8 -3.60 14.95 19.29
N LEU A 9 -4.62 14.54 18.54
CA LEU A 9 -4.62 13.33 17.72
C LEU A 9 -4.27 13.59 16.25
N ASN A 10 -4.38 14.84 15.80
CA ASN A 10 -4.05 15.19 14.42
C ASN A 10 -2.53 15.07 14.18
N ASN A 11 -2.12 14.04 13.45
CA ASN A 11 -0.73 13.85 13.03
C ASN A 11 -0.40 14.52 11.70
N THR A 12 -1.39 14.95 10.90
CA THR A 12 -1.11 15.54 9.56
C THR A 12 -0.35 16.87 9.67
N ARG A 13 -0.54 17.62 10.76
CA ARG A 13 0.21 18.84 11.10
C ARG A 13 1.73 18.64 11.25
N LYS A 14 2.19 17.39 11.38
CA LYS A 14 3.61 17.05 11.52
C LYS A 14 4.28 16.79 10.17
N ALA A 15 3.49 16.65 9.10
CA ALA A 15 4.04 16.50 7.76
C ALA A 15 4.71 17.79 7.31
N GLN A 16 5.76 17.64 6.50
CA GLN A 16 6.57 18.74 5.96
C GLN A 16 6.36 18.92 4.45
N GLN A 17 5.63 18.00 3.82
CA GLN A 17 5.24 18.06 2.41
C GLN A 17 3.80 17.59 2.23
N ASP A 18 3.10 18.20 1.28
CA ASP A 18 1.73 17.87 0.88
C ASP A 18 1.69 16.65 -0.06
N ILE A 19 2.41 15.61 0.32
CA ILE A 19 2.46 14.32 -0.37
C ILE A 19 1.86 13.28 0.55
N VAL A 20 0.80 12.62 0.11
CA VAL A 20 0.21 11.50 0.83
C VAL A 20 0.99 10.23 0.51
N PHE A 21 1.61 9.61 1.51
CA PHE A 21 2.21 8.29 1.37
C PHE A 21 1.28 7.23 1.95
N PHE A 22 0.59 6.49 1.06
CA PHE A 22 -0.26 5.37 1.43
C PHE A 22 0.52 4.05 1.39
N ASN A 23 1.19 3.71 2.50
CA ASN A 23 1.92 2.46 2.68
C ASN A 23 0.98 1.28 2.97
N ARG A 24 0.14 0.96 1.99
CA ARG A 24 -1.04 0.10 2.14
C ARG A 24 -0.72 -1.32 2.59
N VAL A 25 -1.55 -1.83 3.51
CA VAL A 25 -1.57 -3.25 3.90
C VAL A 25 -2.45 -4.06 2.92
N PRO A 26 -2.12 -5.33 2.61
CA PRO A 26 -2.99 -6.18 1.81
C PRO A 26 -4.26 -6.60 2.57
N LYS A 27 -5.35 -6.77 1.82
CA LYS A 27 -6.65 -7.32 2.30
C LYS A 27 -7.41 -6.49 3.34
N VAL A 28 -7.16 -5.18 3.36
CA VAL A 28 -7.83 -4.19 4.25
C VAL A 28 -8.84 -3.30 3.52
N GLY A 29 -9.21 -3.62 2.27
CA GLY A 29 -10.04 -2.74 1.42
C GLY A 29 -9.26 -1.62 0.73
N SER A 30 -7.93 -1.70 0.71
CA SER A 30 -7.04 -0.67 0.14
C SER A 30 -7.19 -0.43 -1.37
N GLN A 31 -7.76 -1.38 -2.13
CA GLN A 31 -8.05 -1.17 -3.56
C GLN A 31 -9.16 -0.14 -3.79
N THR A 32 -10.21 -0.15 -2.96
CA THR A 32 -11.31 0.80 -3.06
C THR A 32 -10.82 2.23 -2.79
N LEU A 33 -9.99 2.41 -1.75
CA LEU A 33 -9.40 3.72 -1.45
C LEU A 33 -8.45 4.19 -2.56
N MET A 34 -7.65 3.29 -3.13
CA MET A 34 -6.78 3.61 -4.27
C MET A 34 -7.59 4.10 -5.49
N GLU A 35 -8.70 3.43 -5.81
CA GLU A 35 -9.57 3.85 -6.92
C GLU A 35 -10.25 5.20 -6.64
N LEU A 36 -10.68 5.43 -5.39
CA LEU A 36 -11.18 6.73 -4.97
C LEU A 36 -10.12 7.83 -5.16
N LEU A 37 -8.89 7.60 -4.69
CA LEU A 37 -7.78 8.54 -4.84
C LEU A 37 -7.47 8.84 -6.30
N ARG A 38 -7.50 7.83 -7.19
CA ARG A 38 -7.31 8.01 -8.63
C ARG A 38 -8.38 8.91 -9.24
N ARG A 39 -9.65 8.75 -8.85
CA ARG A 39 -10.74 9.60 -9.35
C ARG A 39 -10.62 11.02 -8.82
N LEU A 40 -10.26 11.16 -7.55
CA LEU A 40 -10.07 12.47 -6.92
C LEU A 40 -8.84 13.19 -7.48
N SER A 41 -7.80 12.48 -7.90
CA SER A 41 -6.60 13.09 -8.49
C SER A 41 -6.91 13.82 -9.80
N ILE A 42 -7.82 13.26 -10.60
CA ILE A 42 -8.31 13.90 -11.83
C ILE A 42 -9.17 15.11 -11.49
N ARG A 43 -10.09 14.97 -10.54
CA ARG A 43 -11.04 16.03 -10.18
C ARG A 43 -10.39 17.22 -9.47
N ASN A 44 -9.39 16.96 -8.64
CA ASN A 44 -8.75 17.94 -7.76
C ASN A 44 -7.31 18.28 -8.20
N GLU A 45 -6.89 17.81 -9.39
CA GLU A 45 -5.62 18.15 -10.04
C GLU A 45 -4.37 17.91 -9.18
N PHE A 46 -4.25 16.70 -8.60
CA PHE A 46 -3.05 16.28 -7.85
C PHE A 46 -2.38 15.06 -8.48
N GLY A 47 -1.08 14.87 -8.22
CA GLY A 47 -0.31 13.75 -8.77
C GLY A 47 -0.73 12.39 -8.21
N PHE A 48 -0.97 11.39 -9.07
CA PHE A 48 -1.30 10.02 -8.65
C PHE A 48 -0.19 9.05 -9.07
N HIS A 49 0.50 8.47 -8.08
CA HIS A 49 1.61 7.56 -8.28
C HIS A 49 1.38 6.26 -7.52
N GLN A 50 1.67 5.13 -8.18
CA GLN A 50 1.58 3.80 -7.58
C GLN A 50 2.78 2.97 -7.98
N ASP A 51 3.20 2.07 -7.10
CA ASP A 51 4.24 1.10 -7.39
C ASP A 51 3.84 0.16 -8.54
N ARG A 52 4.83 -0.33 -9.28
CA ARG A 52 4.60 -1.28 -10.38
C ARG A 52 4.26 -2.66 -9.84
N VAL A 53 3.50 -3.44 -10.62
CA VAL A 53 3.22 -4.84 -10.28
C VAL A 53 4.52 -5.63 -10.36
N GLN A 54 4.90 -6.25 -9.25
CA GLN A 54 6.09 -7.09 -9.12
C GLN A 54 5.72 -8.56 -8.97
N ARG A 55 6.62 -9.47 -9.38
CA ARG A 55 6.44 -10.91 -9.21
C ARG A 55 6.33 -11.28 -7.74
N VAL A 56 7.21 -10.70 -6.92
CA VAL A 56 7.23 -10.85 -5.46
C VAL A 56 7.26 -9.44 -4.89
N GLU A 57 6.35 -9.14 -3.97
CA GLU A 57 6.35 -7.86 -3.27
C GLU A 57 7.31 -7.94 -2.08
N THR A 58 8.33 -7.07 -2.09
CA THR A 58 9.22 -6.88 -0.94
C THR A 58 8.59 -5.87 0.02
N ILE A 59 7.94 -6.36 1.07
CA ILE A 59 7.23 -5.52 2.05
C ILE A 59 8.21 -4.87 3.05
N ARG A 60 9.25 -5.60 3.47
CA ARG A 60 10.29 -5.10 4.38
C ARG A 60 11.52 -4.75 3.56
N LEU A 61 11.78 -3.46 3.44
CA LEU A 61 12.92 -2.93 2.70
C LEU A 61 14.16 -2.86 3.59
N ALA A 62 15.33 -3.13 3.01
CA ALA A 62 16.61 -2.84 3.64
C ALA A 62 16.82 -1.31 3.77
N PRO A 63 17.70 -0.83 4.67
CA PRO A 63 17.90 0.61 4.87
C PRO A 63 18.25 1.39 3.59
N GLU A 64 19.04 0.79 2.69
CA GLU A 64 19.38 1.37 1.40
C GLU A 64 18.15 1.54 0.49
N ASP A 65 17.29 0.53 0.43
CA ASP A 65 16.04 0.58 -0.34
C ASP A 65 15.03 1.56 0.28
N GLN A 66 15.04 1.70 1.61
CA GLN A 66 14.25 2.71 2.32
C GLN A 66 14.70 4.13 1.98
N ALA A 67 16.01 4.37 1.86
CA ALA A 67 16.55 5.66 1.43
C ALA A 67 16.15 5.97 -0.01
N VAL A 68 16.25 5.00 -0.93
CA VAL A 68 15.82 5.15 -2.33
C VAL A 68 14.33 5.44 -2.43
N LEU A 69 13.50 4.68 -1.70
CA LEU A 69 12.06 4.91 -1.64
C LEU A 69 11.73 6.30 -1.08
N SER A 70 12.42 6.73 -0.03
CA SER A 70 12.20 8.05 0.57
C SER A 70 12.53 9.17 -0.43
N GLY A 71 13.67 9.06 -1.12
CA GLY A 71 14.05 10.00 -2.17
C GLY A 71 13.05 10.04 -3.33
N LEU A 72 12.53 8.87 -3.74
CA LEU A 72 11.47 8.78 -4.75
C LEU A 72 10.20 9.52 -4.30
N VAL A 73 9.71 9.25 -3.08
CA VAL A 73 8.48 9.87 -2.56
C VAL A 73 8.64 11.39 -2.47
N SER A 74 9.78 11.88 -1.97
CA SER A 74 10.07 13.31 -1.87
C SER A 74 10.31 14.00 -3.21
N SER A 75 10.51 13.25 -4.31
CA SER A 75 10.74 13.81 -5.64
C SER A 75 9.46 14.17 -6.40
N TYR A 76 8.29 13.70 -5.94
CA TYR A 76 7.01 14.04 -6.58
C TYR A 76 6.61 15.48 -6.29
N GLU A 77 6.00 16.13 -7.27
CA GLU A 77 5.47 17.49 -7.13
C GLU A 77 4.22 17.46 -6.22
N PRO A 78 4.18 18.24 -5.13
CA PRO A 78 2.98 18.38 -4.30
C PRO A 78 1.94 19.30 -4.99
N PRO A 79 0.63 19.05 -4.81
CA PRO A 79 0.03 17.95 -4.06
C PRO A 79 0.09 16.63 -4.84
N SER A 80 0.41 15.53 -4.16
CA SER A 80 0.41 14.21 -4.78
C SER A 80 0.15 13.07 -3.80
N VAL A 81 -0.09 11.88 -4.34
CA VAL A 81 -0.21 10.63 -3.59
C VAL A 81 0.71 9.56 -4.16
N TYR A 82 1.44 8.88 -3.29
CA TYR A 82 2.20 7.69 -3.62
C TYR A 82 1.68 6.48 -2.86
N ILE A 83 1.47 5.37 -3.57
CA ILE A 83 0.85 4.15 -3.03
C ILE A 83 1.78 2.96 -3.24
N LYS A 84 2.17 2.28 -2.15
CA LYS A 84 3.02 1.07 -2.20
C LYS A 84 2.69 0.10 -1.08
N HIS A 85 2.82 -1.20 -1.35
CA HIS A 85 2.82 -2.25 -0.33
C HIS A 85 4.20 -2.31 0.35
N VAL A 86 4.35 -1.60 1.47
CA VAL A 86 5.61 -1.53 2.22
C VAL A 86 5.36 -1.26 3.71
N CYS A 87 6.26 -1.72 4.57
CA CYS A 87 6.28 -1.31 5.97
C CYS A 87 6.53 0.21 6.11
N PHE A 88 6.31 0.74 7.32
CA PHE A 88 6.65 2.12 7.62
C PHE A 88 8.15 2.38 7.37
N THR A 89 8.44 3.48 6.69
CA THR A 89 9.80 3.98 6.46
C THR A 89 9.93 5.33 7.16
N ASN A 90 10.93 5.49 8.02
CA ASN A 90 11.17 6.78 8.67
C ASN A 90 11.89 7.74 7.71
N VAL A 91 11.16 8.58 6.99
CA VAL A 91 11.70 9.44 5.93
C VAL A 91 12.65 10.49 6.52
N SER A 92 12.32 11.01 7.71
CA SER A 92 13.14 11.98 8.43
C SER A 92 14.53 11.45 8.80
N SER A 93 14.68 10.14 9.02
CA SER A 93 16.00 9.54 9.31
C SER A 93 16.99 9.63 8.14
N PHE A 94 16.50 9.90 6.93
CA PHE A 94 17.30 10.10 5.73
C PHE A 94 17.49 11.59 5.38
N GLY A 95 17.10 12.51 6.28
CA GLY A 95 17.20 13.96 6.05
C GLY A 95 16.18 14.51 5.05
N LEU A 96 15.12 13.74 4.76
CA LEU A 96 14.07 14.09 3.81
C LEU A 96 12.80 14.56 4.54
N PRO A 97 11.99 15.42 3.92
CA PRO A 97 10.76 15.93 4.52
C PRO A 97 9.72 14.82 4.72
N GLU A 98 9.09 14.78 5.90
CA GLU A 98 8.06 13.78 6.21
C GLU A 98 6.79 13.98 5.37
N PRO A 99 6.32 12.95 4.63
CA PRO A 99 5.05 12.98 3.94
C PRO A 99 3.88 12.75 4.91
N ILE A 100 2.65 12.93 4.41
CA ILE A 100 1.42 12.58 5.13
C ILE A 100 1.19 11.08 5.01
N TYR A 101 1.54 10.33 6.06
CA TYR A 101 1.24 8.90 6.13
C TYR A 101 -0.25 8.64 6.35
N ILE A 102 -0.84 7.77 5.53
CA ILE A 102 -2.16 7.18 5.77
C ILE A 102 -2.09 5.67 5.67
N ASN A 103 -2.98 4.97 6.39
CA ASN A 103 -3.10 3.53 6.25
C ASN A 103 -4.53 3.06 6.56
N LEU A 104 -4.80 1.82 6.21
CA LEU A 104 -6.02 1.11 6.57
C LEU A 104 -5.64 -0.19 7.25
N VAL A 105 -6.35 -0.51 8.32
CA VAL A 105 -6.21 -1.78 9.03
C VAL A 105 -7.55 -2.51 9.03
N ARG A 106 -7.49 -3.83 9.21
CA ARG A 106 -8.66 -4.71 9.31
C ARG A 106 -8.43 -5.65 10.49
N ASP A 107 -9.52 -6.14 11.07
CA ASP A 107 -9.48 -7.24 12.02
C ASP A 107 -8.53 -8.35 11.53
N PRO A 108 -7.58 -8.82 12.37
CA PRO A 108 -6.55 -9.76 11.94
C PRO A 108 -7.10 -11.08 11.38
N VAL A 109 -8.15 -11.63 11.98
CA VAL A 109 -8.75 -12.91 11.59
C VAL A 109 -9.43 -12.77 10.24
N GLU A 110 -10.27 -11.75 10.11
CA GLU A 110 -10.95 -11.38 8.88
C GLU A 110 -9.98 -11.09 7.72
N ARG A 111 -8.84 -10.46 8.02
CA ARG A 111 -7.78 -10.19 7.04
C ARG A 111 -7.13 -11.50 6.55
N VAL A 112 -6.86 -12.44 7.45
CA VAL A 112 -6.29 -13.76 7.10
C VAL A 112 -7.30 -14.58 6.30
N ILE A 113 -8.57 -14.61 6.70
CA ILE A 113 -9.64 -15.28 5.93
C ILE A 113 -9.73 -14.70 4.51
N SER A 114 -9.73 -13.36 4.39
CA SER A 114 -9.75 -12.69 3.10
C SER A 114 -8.53 -13.01 2.24
N TRP A 115 -7.34 -13.08 2.85
CA TRP A 115 -6.12 -13.50 2.16
C TRP A 115 -6.21 -14.94 1.68
N TYR A 116 -6.64 -15.86 2.55
CA TYR A 116 -6.74 -17.29 2.28
C TYR A 116 -7.60 -17.57 1.04
N TYR A 117 -8.80 -17.01 0.96
CA TYR A 117 -9.67 -17.21 -0.20
C TYR A 117 -9.16 -16.47 -1.45
N TYR A 118 -8.51 -15.32 -1.29
CA TYR A 118 -7.95 -14.57 -2.41
C TYR A 118 -6.81 -15.32 -3.11
N VAL A 119 -5.85 -15.88 -2.37
CA VAL A 119 -4.73 -16.59 -2.99
C VAL A 119 -5.14 -17.92 -3.60
N ARG A 120 -6.31 -18.47 -3.25
CA ARG A 120 -6.85 -19.74 -3.79
C ARG A 120 -7.80 -19.54 -4.98
N ALA A 121 -8.10 -18.29 -5.30
CA ALA A 121 -8.98 -17.94 -6.38
C ALA A 121 -8.44 -18.38 -7.76
N PRO A 122 -9.23 -19.06 -8.61
CA PRO A 122 -8.76 -19.44 -9.95
C PRO A 122 -8.28 -18.25 -10.79
N TRP A 123 -9.01 -17.13 -10.76
CA TRP A 123 -8.67 -15.93 -11.51
C TRP A 123 -7.31 -15.32 -11.09
N TYR A 124 -6.97 -15.38 -9.80
CA TYR A 124 -5.67 -14.91 -9.29
C TYR A 124 -4.50 -15.63 -9.96
N TYR A 125 -4.61 -16.94 -10.20
CA TYR A 125 -3.56 -17.70 -10.87
C TYR A 125 -3.53 -17.46 -12.37
N VAL A 126 -4.69 -17.34 -13.02
CA VAL A 126 -4.78 -17.02 -14.45
C VAL A 126 -4.13 -15.67 -14.73
N GLU A 127 -4.50 -14.61 -14.00
CA GLU A 127 -3.93 -13.27 -14.17
C GLU A 127 -2.42 -13.26 -13.91
N ARG A 128 -1.95 -13.96 -12.88
CA ARG A 128 -0.51 -14.06 -12.59
C ARG A 128 0.26 -14.85 -13.64
N LYS A 129 -0.34 -15.88 -14.24
CA LYS A 129 0.28 -16.66 -15.32
C LYS A 129 0.38 -15.85 -16.61
N ILE A 130 -0.61 -15.00 -16.88
CA ILE A 130 -0.56 -14.04 -18.00
C ILE A 130 0.54 -13.00 -17.76
N ALA A 131 0.62 -12.42 -16.56
CA ALA A 131 1.64 -11.43 -16.22
C ALA A 131 3.05 -12.02 -16.12
N PHE A 132 3.17 -13.28 -15.70
CA PHE A 132 4.43 -13.97 -15.46
C PHE A 132 4.34 -15.44 -15.95
N PRO A 133 4.60 -15.69 -17.25
CA PRO A 133 4.42 -17.00 -17.88
C PRO A 133 5.18 -18.15 -17.21
N ASP A 134 6.33 -17.88 -16.59
CA ASP A 134 7.19 -18.91 -15.98
C ASP A 134 6.74 -19.34 -14.57
N ILE A 135 5.68 -18.73 -14.00
CA ILE A 135 5.21 -19.11 -12.66
C ILE A 135 4.59 -20.52 -12.71
N PRO A 136 5.01 -21.46 -11.83
CA PRO A 136 4.39 -22.77 -11.75
C PRO A 136 2.94 -22.66 -11.25
N LEU A 137 2.05 -23.48 -11.81
CA LEU A 137 0.68 -23.58 -11.31
C LEU A 137 0.65 -24.32 -9.96
N PRO A 138 -0.25 -23.95 -9.05
CA PRO A 138 -0.41 -24.64 -7.78
C PRO A 138 -0.99 -26.04 -7.97
N ASP A 139 -0.82 -26.91 -6.97
CA ASP A 139 -1.48 -28.22 -6.92
C ASP A 139 -3.02 -28.06 -7.00
N PRO A 140 -3.74 -28.80 -7.87
CA PRO A 140 -5.19 -28.77 -7.92
C PRO A 140 -5.89 -28.99 -6.56
N LYS A 141 -5.29 -29.78 -5.65
CA LYS A 141 -5.80 -30.00 -4.28
C LYS A 141 -5.84 -28.70 -3.47
N TRP A 142 -4.91 -27.78 -3.70
CA TRP A 142 -4.91 -26.46 -3.08
C TRP A 142 -6.11 -25.62 -3.52
N LEU A 143 -6.54 -25.77 -4.78
CA LEU A 143 -7.65 -25.03 -5.37
C LEU A 143 -9.02 -25.62 -5.00
N LYS A 144 -9.10 -26.93 -4.76
CA LYS A 144 -10.36 -27.60 -4.38
C LYS A 144 -10.85 -27.10 -3.02
N LYS A 145 -12.09 -26.61 -2.96
CA LYS A 145 -12.77 -26.39 -1.68
C LYS A 145 -13.00 -27.76 -1.04
N VAL A 146 -12.44 -27.99 0.14
CA VAL A 146 -12.73 -29.20 0.91
C VAL A 146 -14.15 -29.03 1.45
N ILE A 147 -15.05 -29.91 1.06
CA ILE A 147 -16.41 -30.03 1.58
C ILE A 147 -16.35 -31.00 2.76
#